data_AF-A0A6H2F9N1-F1
#
_entry.id   AF-A0A6H2F9N1-F1
#
_cell.length_a   1.000
_cell.length_b   1.000
_cell.length_c   1.000
_cell.angle_alpha   90.00
_cell.angle_beta   90.00
_cell.angle_gamma   90.00
#
_symmetry.space_group_name_H-M   'P 1'
#
loop_
_entity.id
_entity.type
_entity.pdbx_description
1 polymer ?
#
loop_
_entity_poly.entity_id
_entity_poly.type
_entity_poly.pdbx_seq_one_letter_code
_entity_poly.pdbx_strand_id
1 'polypeptide(L)'
;MQLLSQVYIKVQSMYLESQSTPEQHRYVFAYTMKIHNISKKILQLISRYWIITNGNGKITQIHGEGVAGKKPYINPGNNFYYTSGTVLETPIGIMQGHYIMVDENNDVFHVEIPIFRLAIQTYIH
;
A
#
# COMPACT_ATOMS: atom_id res chain seq x y z
N MET A 1 16.22 -17.28 -11.18
CA MET A 1 16.87 -16.84 -9.93
C MET A 1 15.97 -15.80 -9.29
N GLN A 2 15.15 -16.21 -8.33
CA GLN A 2 14.19 -15.33 -7.65
C GLN A 2 15.02 -14.41 -6.76
N LEU A 3 15.10 -13.11 -7.09
CA LEU A 3 15.76 -12.14 -6.22
C LEU A 3 15.07 -12.20 -4.86
N LEU A 4 15.82 -12.58 -3.83
CA LEU A 4 15.43 -12.41 -2.44
C LEU A 4 14.97 -10.95 -2.29
N SER A 5 13.68 -10.71 -2.03
CA SER A 5 13.11 -9.37 -1.99
C SER A 5 13.89 -8.54 -0.97
N GLN A 6 14.65 -7.55 -1.43
CA GLN A 6 15.50 -6.70 -0.57
C GLN A 6 14.71 -5.73 0.32
N VAL A 7 13.38 -5.73 0.15
CA VAL A 7 12.43 -4.90 0.88
C VAL A 7 11.29 -5.78 1.35
N TYR A 8 10.95 -5.68 2.64
CA TYR A 8 9.82 -6.36 3.23
C TYR A 8 8.66 -5.37 3.45
N ILE A 9 7.48 -5.72 2.94
CA ILE A 9 6.28 -4.91 3.03
C ILE A 9 5.28 -5.56 4.00
N LYS A 10 4.79 -4.79 4.96
CA LYS A 10 3.66 -5.16 5.81
C LYS A 10 2.60 -4.07 5.76
N VAL A 11 1.34 -4.49 5.79
CA VAL A 11 0.18 -3.59 5.76
C VAL A 11 -0.80 -3.97 6.85
N GLN A 12 -1.41 -2.97 7.45
CA GLN A 12 -2.56 -3.10 8.33
C GLN A 12 -3.63 -2.15 7.85
N SER A 13 -4.84 -2.64 7.64
CA SER A 13 -6.00 -1.84 7.23
C SER A 13 -7.09 -1.87 8.29
N MET A 14 -7.88 -0.81 8.34
CA MET A 14 -9.03 -0.70 9.23
C MET A 14 -10.15 0.09 8.57
N TYR A 15 -11.39 -0.30 8.87
CA TYR A 15 -12.58 0.46 8.52
C TYR A 15 -12.74 1.66 9.46
N LEU A 16 -13.09 2.83 8.91
CA LEU A 16 -13.34 4.06 9.66
C LEU A 16 -14.83 4.36 9.67
N GLU A 17 -15.54 3.84 10.68
CA GLU A 17 -16.99 4.00 10.82
C GLU A 17 -17.42 5.47 10.86
N SER A 18 -16.72 6.31 11.64
CA SER A 18 -17.04 7.74 11.78
C SER A 18 -16.87 8.58 10.51
N GLN A 19 -16.21 8.05 9.47
CA GLN A 19 -16.02 8.72 8.19
C GLN A 19 -16.83 8.09 7.04
N SER A 20 -17.56 7.02 7.36
CA SER A 20 -18.31 6.21 6.41
C SER A 20 -19.79 6.53 6.47
N THR A 21 -20.50 6.26 5.38
CA THR A 21 -21.95 6.41 5.26
C THR A 21 -22.47 5.22 4.45
N PRO A 22 -22.67 4.06 5.08
CA PRO A 22 -23.05 2.83 4.40
C PRO A 22 -24.35 2.95 3.58
N GLU A 23 -25.30 3.76 4.02
CA GLU A 23 -26.57 4.03 3.31
C GLU A 23 -26.36 4.74 1.97
N GLN A 24 -25.21 5.40 1.81
CA GLN A 24 -24.78 6.08 0.60
C GLN A 24 -23.70 5.30 -0.16
N HIS A 25 -23.51 4.02 0.17
CA HIS A 25 -22.44 3.18 -0.39
C HIS A 25 -21.06 3.83 -0.24
N ARG A 26 -20.78 4.46 0.90
CA ARG A 26 -19.50 5.11 1.17
C ARG A 26 -18.80 4.43 2.33
N TYR A 27 -17.75 3.66 2.04
CA TYR A 27 -16.95 2.97 3.03
C TYR A 27 -15.52 3.48 3.03
N VAL A 28 -15.09 4.11 4.13
CA VAL A 28 -13.76 4.67 4.28
C VAL A 28 -12.87 3.68 5.00
N PHE A 29 -11.70 3.41 4.42
CA PHE A 29 -10.68 2.56 5.01
C PHE A 29 -9.39 3.36 5.16
N ALA A 30 -8.74 3.21 6.32
CA ALA A 30 -7.35 3.59 6.50
C ALA A 30 -6.45 2.37 6.33
N TYR A 31 -5.24 2.58 5.86
CA TYR A 31 -4.20 1.56 5.85
C TYR A 31 -2.85 2.16 6.23
N THR A 32 -2.11 1.42 7.04
CA THR A 32 -0.75 1.75 7.49
C THR A 32 0.21 0.78 6.82
N MET A 33 1.14 1.33 6.06
CA MET A 33 2.22 0.58 5.41
C MET A 33 3.48 0.64 6.25
N LYS A 34 4.16 -0.49 6.37
CA LYS A 34 5.52 -0.63 6.84
C LYS A 34 6.39 -1.09 5.67
N ILE A 35 7.42 -0.32 5.36
CA ILE A 35 8.44 -0.62 4.36
C ILE A 35 9.76 -0.84 5.11
N HIS A 36 10.26 -2.07 5.10
CA HIS A 36 11.50 -2.43 5.78
C HIS A 36 12.59 -2.73 4.75
N ASN A 37 13.66 -1.93 4.78
CA ASN A 37 14.83 -2.17 3.94
C ASN A 37 15.72 -3.23 4.61
N ILE A 38 15.76 -4.44 4.02
CA ILE A 38 16.65 -5.53 4.47
C ILE A 38 17.89 -5.68 3.58
N SER A 39 18.09 -4.75 2.65
CA SER A 39 19.29 -4.65 1.82
C SER A 39 20.47 -4.05 2.60
N LYS A 40 21.63 -4.02 1.94
CA LYS A 40 22.83 -3.32 2.42
C LYS A 40 22.98 -1.90 1.87
N LYS A 41 22.04 -1.44 1.02
CA LYS A 41 22.09 -0.15 0.33
C LYS A 41 21.02 0.80 0.86
N ILE A 42 21.25 2.11 0.72
CA ILE A 42 20.18 3.10 0.91
C ILE A 42 19.21 2.98 -0.28
N LEU A 43 17.91 2.98 0.02
CA LEU A 43 16.85 2.90 -1.00
C LEU A 43 15.99 4.16 -0.94
N GLN A 44 15.50 4.63 -2.09
CA GLN A 44 14.52 5.70 -2.17
C GLN A 44 13.25 5.23 -2.86
N LEU A 45 12.09 5.49 -2.25
CA LEU A 45 10.79 5.28 -2.90
C LEU A 45 10.48 6.48 -3.80
N ILE A 46 10.27 6.22 -5.09
CA ILE A 46 10.04 7.24 -6.12
C ILE A 46 8.56 7.40 -6.43
N SER A 47 7.85 6.29 -6.64
CA SER A 47 6.43 6.31 -6.99
C SER A 47 5.73 5.02 -6.55
N ARG A 48 4.40 5.03 -6.66
CA ARG A 48 3.52 3.92 -6.33
C ARG A 48 2.54 3.67 -7.45
N TYR A 49 2.19 2.40 -7.62
CA TYR A 49 1.08 1.95 -8.43
C TYR A 49 0.15 1.09 -7.58
N TRP A 50 -1.15 1.36 -7.67
CA TRP A 50 -2.19 0.62 -6.98
C TRP A 50 -3.23 0.10 -7.96
N ILE A 51 -3.71 -1.11 -7.70
CA ILE A 51 -4.91 -1.70 -8.25
C ILE A 51 -5.84 -1.94 -7.06
N ILE A 52 -7.02 -1.33 -7.12
CA ILE A 52 -8.07 -1.48 -6.11
C ILE A 52 -9.22 -2.20 -6.78
N THR A 53 -9.63 -3.34 -6.23
CA THR A 53 -10.81 -4.08 -6.70
C THR A 53 -11.86 -4.06 -5.61
N ASN A 54 -13.03 -3.50 -5.88
CA ASN A 54 -14.12 -3.46 -4.91
C ASN A 54 -14.88 -4.81 -4.88
N GLY A 55 -15.84 -4.96 -3.97
CA GLY A 55 -16.61 -6.19 -3.79
C GLY A 55 -17.48 -6.60 -4.98
N ASN A 56 -17.73 -5.68 -5.92
CA ASN A 56 -18.46 -5.93 -7.16
C ASN A 56 -17.53 -6.26 -8.34
N GLY A 57 -16.22 -6.34 -8.11
CA GLY A 57 -15.22 -6.59 -9.16
C GLY A 57 -14.83 -5.35 -9.98
N LYS A 58 -15.31 -4.15 -9.63
CA LYS A 58 -14.88 -2.90 -10.28
C LYS A 58 -13.42 -2.62 -9.91
N ILE A 59 -12.59 -2.39 -10.92
CA ILE A 59 -11.16 -2.14 -10.79
C ILE A 59 -10.87 -0.64 -10.97
N THR A 60 -10.09 -0.08 -10.06
CA THR A 60 -9.52 1.28 -10.14
C THR A 60 -8.00 1.18 -10.08
N GLN A 61 -7.32 1.84 -11.01
CA GLN A 61 -5.86 1.93 -11.06
C GLN A 61 -5.42 3.33 -10.66
N ILE A 62 -4.40 3.43 -9.81
CA ILE A 62 -3.86 4.71 -9.34
C ILE A 62 -2.34 4.69 -9.50
N HIS A 63 -1.81 5.71 -10.16
CA HIS A 63 -0.38 6.01 -10.20
C HIS A 63 -0.13 7.30 -9.44
N GLY A 64 0.99 7.39 -8.71
CA GLY A 64 1.34 8.63 -8.04
C GLY A 64 2.78 8.67 -7.59
N GLU A 65 3.33 9.88 -7.53
CA GLU A 65 4.66 10.12 -6.98
C GLU A 65 4.69 9.91 -5.46
N GLY A 66 5.76 9.28 -4.98
CA GLY A 66 6.03 9.06 -3.58
C GLY A 66 4.91 8.33 -2.84
N VAL A 67 4.83 8.56 -1.53
CA VAL A 67 3.79 8.12 -0.61
C VAL A 67 3.52 9.23 0.40
N ALA A 68 2.25 9.53 0.68
CA ALA A 68 1.86 10.61 1.61
C ALA A 68 2.60 11.95 1.37
N GLY A 69 2.82 12.31 0.10
CA GLY A 69 3.52 13.53 -0.30
C GLY A 69 5.05 13.49 -0.16
N LYS A 70 5.65 12.33 0.12
CA LYS A 70 7.10 12.17 0.36
C LYS A 70 7.72 11.12 -0.57
N LYS A 71 8.99 11.30 -0.92
CA LYS A 71 9.85 10.29 -1.57
C LYS A 71 10.94 9.84 -0.58
N PRO A 72 10.60 8.97 0.41
CA PRO A 72 11.47 8.69 1.53
C PRO A 72 12.73 7.93 1.13
N TYR A 73 13.86 8.31 1.73
CA TYR A 73 15.06 7.48 1.81
C TYR A 73 14.94 6.53 3.00
N ILE A 74 15.30 5.26 2.80
CA ILE A 74 15.22 4.20 3.80
C ILE A 74 16.61 3.56 3.90
N ASN A 75 17.29 3.82 5.02
CA ASN A 75 18.61 3.25 5.28
C ASN A 75 18.55 1.71 5.45
N PRO A 76 19.68 1.01 5.23
CA PRO A 76 19.81 -0.41 5.54
C PRO A 76 19.32 -0.73 6.96
N GLY A 77 18.47 -1.75 7.11
CA GLY A 77 17.90 -2.18 8.39
C GLY A 77 16.79 -1.28 8.94
N ASN A 78 16.49 -0.14 8.32
CA ASN A 78 15.47 0.78 8.82
C ASN A 78 14.07 0.46 8.28
N ASN A 79 13.09 1.10 8.92
CA ASN A 79 11.68 1.03 8.55
C ASN A 79 11.18 2.42 8.21
N PHE A 80 10.32 2.50 7.19
CA PHE A 80 9.50 3.66 6.91
C PHE A 80 8.02 3.29 7.10
N TYR A 81 7.26 4.20 7.71
CA TYR A 81 5.84 4.03 7.96
C TYR A 81 5.06 5.19 7.39
N TYR A 82 3.89 4.89 6.81
CA TYR A 82 2.92 5.91 6.47
C TYR A 82 1.50 5.35 6.56
N THR A 83 0.55 6.23 6.89
CA THR A 83 -0.88 5.93 6.87
C THR A 83 -1.54 6.73 5.76
N SER A 84 -2.43 6.08 5.02
CA SER A 84 -3.28 6.73 4.01
C SER A 84 -4.67 6.12 4.07
N GLY A 85 -5.56 6.56 3.19
CA GLY A 85 -6.93 6.08 3.15
C GLY A 85 -7.47 5.97 1.74
N THR A 86 -8.50 5.13 1.60
CA THR A 86 -9.26 4.98 0.36
C THR A 86 -10.75 4.86 0.67
N VAL A 87 -11.57 5.16 -0.32
CA VAL A 87 -13.03 5.05 -0.26
C VAL A 87 -13.46 3.95 -1.22
N LEU A 88 -14.28 3.03 -0.74
CA LEU A 88 -14.94 2.03 -1.57
C LEU A 88 -16.45 2.23 -1.60
N GLU A 89 -17.05 1.78 -2.69
CA GLU A 89 -18.51 1.68 -2.88
C GLU A 89 -19.11 0.43 -2.19
N THR A 90 -18.27 -0.45 -1.65
CA THR A 90 -18.64 -1.75 -1.09
C THR A 90 -17.98 -1.97 0.28
N PRO A 91 -18.59 -2.77 1.17
CA PRO A 91 -18.05 -3.03 2.52
C PRO A 91 -16.79 -3.90 2.51
N ILE A 92 -16.43 -4.46 1.35
CA ILE A 92 -15.24 -5.26 1.11
C ILE A 92 -14.55 -4.86 -0.19
N GLY A 93 -13.23 -5.01 -0.24
CA GLY A 93 -12.42 -4.93 -1.44
C GLY A 93 -11.01 -5.47 -1.20
N ILE A 94 -10.17 -5.41 -2.22
CA ILE A 94 -8.75 -5.73 -2.14
C ILE A 94 -7.91 -4.61 -2.77
N MET A 95 -6.71 -4.43 -2.24
CA MET A 95 -5.69 -3.57 -2.80
C MET A 95 -4.42 -4.38 -3.08
N GLN A 96 -3.76 -4.08 -4.18
CA GLN A 96 -2.49 -4.66 -4.60
C GLN A 96 -1.72 -3.68 -5.49
N GLY A 97 -0.44 -3.91 -5.74
CA GLY A 97 0.35 -3.06 -6.62
C GLY A 97 1.83 -3.15 -6.30
N HIS A 98 2.58 -2.11 -6.65
CA HIS A 98 4.02 -2.07 -6.39
C HIS A 98 4.50 -0.64 -6.13
N TYR A 99 5.66 -0.54 -5.47
CA TYR A 99 6.46 0.67 -5.44
C TYR A 99 7.53 0.61 -6.51
N ILE A 100 7.86 1.76 -7.09
CA ILE A 100 9.09 1.96 -7.85
C ILE A 100 10.10 2.57 -6.89
N MET A 101 11.23 1.91 -6.75
CA MET A 101 12.35 2.34 -5.92
C MET A 101 13.62 2.48 -6.72
N VAL A 102 14.57 3.25 -6.20
CA VAL A 102 15.95 3.33 -6.67
C VAL A 102 16.90 3.04 -5.52
N ASP A 103 18.07 2.49 -5.83
CA ASP A 103 19.17 2.41 -4.87
C ASP A 103 20.14 3.61 -5.01
N GLU A 104 21.24 3.58 -4.26
CA GLU A 104 22.27 4.62 -4.27
C GLU A 104 23.00 4.80 -5.61
N ASN A 105 22.89 3.84 -6.54
CA ASN A 105 23.43 3.93 -7.90
C ASN A 105 22.38 4.43 -8.91
N ASN A 106 21.17 4.79 -8.46
CA ASN A 106 19.99 5.06 -9.28
C ASN A 106 19.47 3.84 -10.08
N ASP A 107 19.81 2.62 -9.66
CA ASP A 107 19.25 1.42 -10.29
C ASP A 107 17.77 1.30 -9.90
N VAL A 108 16.88 1.27 -10.89
CA VAL A 108 15.43 1.21 -10.70
C VAL A 108 14.97 -0.22 -10.51
N PHE A 109 14.12 -0.46 -9.51
CA PHE A 109 13.49 -1.76 -9.30
C PHE A 109 12.08 -1.64 -8.70
N HIS A 110 11.29 -2.70 -8.86
CA HIS A 110 9.93 -2.79 -8.33
C HIS A 110 9.90 -3.57 -7.02
N VAL A 111 9.07 -3.10 -6.09
CA VAL A 111 8.76 -3.80 -4.84
C VAL A 111 7.27 -4.08 -4.80
N GLU A 112 6.91 -5.34 -4.95
CA GLU A 112 5.52 -5.80 -4.89
C GLU A 112 4.92 -5.54 -3.51
N ILE A 113 3.68 -5.08 -3.51
CA ILE A 113 2.86 -4.92 -2.32
C ILE A 113 1.94 -6.14 -2.23
N PRO A 114 1.98 -6.90 -1.12
CA PRO A 114 1.11 -8.06 -0.97
C PRO A 114 -0.36 -7.64 -1.08
N ILE A 115 -1.18 -8.49 -1.70
CA ILE A 115 -2.62 -8.29 -1.75
C ILE A 115 -3.16 -8.22 -0.31
N PHE A 116 -3.90 -7.16 0.01
CA PHE A 116 -4.56 -7.04 1.32
C PHE A 116 -6.03 -6.66 1.17
N ARG A 117 -6.82 -7.13 2.13
CA ARG A 117 -8.27 -6.91 2.17
C ARG A 117 -8.58 -5.60 2.86
N LEU A 118 -9.52 -4.87 2.29
CA LEU A 118 -10.28 -3.82 2.97
C LEU A 118 -11.62 -4.43 3.34
N ALA A 119 -11.91 -4.58 4.63
CA ALA A 119 -13.16 -5.18 5.06
C ALA A 119 -13.59 -4.60 6.41
N ILE A 120 -14.91 -4.49 6.60
CA ILE A 120 -15.47 -4.25 7.93
C ILE A 120 -15.23 -5.52 8.78
N GLN A 121 -14.74 -5.36 10.00
CA GLN A 121 -14.27 -6.46 10.86
C GLN A 121 -15.29 -7.59 11.06
N THR A 122 -16.58 -7.26 11.09
CA THR A 122 -17.71 -8.22 11.23
C THR A 122 -17.90 -9.14 10.02
N TYR A 123 -17.20 -8.92 8.91
CA TYR A 123 -17.25 -9.73 7.68
C TYR A 123 -16.02 -10.66 7.53
N ILE A 124 -15.31 -10.92 8.63
CA ILE A 124 -14.21 -11.89 8.70
C ILE A 124 -14.74 -13.09 9.49
N HIS A 125 -15.01 -14.19 8.78
CA HIS A 125 -15.28 -15.52 9.37
C HIS A 125 -14.05 -16.41 9.21
#